data_AF-A0A9P0PAC7-F1
#
_entry.id   AF-A0A9P0PAC7-F1
#
_cell.length_a   1.000
_cell.length_b   1.000
_cell.length_c   1.000
_cell.angle_alpha   90.00
_cell.angle_beta   90.00
_cell.angle_gamma   90.00
#
_symmetry.space_group_name_H-M   'P 1'
#
loop_
_entity.id
_entity.type
_entity.pdbx_description
1 polymer ?
#
loop_
_entity_poly.entity_id
_entity_poly.type
_entity_poly.pdbx_seq_one_letter_code
_entity_poly.pdbx_strand_id
1 'polypeptide(L)'
;MWKLLVPQILINFILTVDASCVTCKSNGKSGNDFLGTTSSALACDDDKLIEYLAKIQVLNPEDIVQMPINNLESLCRDLDDVLKSSGKYLNNCTVSETNLYANLLKGVKQLDSECCCAESSFYAKLSKYYLCLHDLRNDYEACDGPPDWNEEPDNTKVCNANFHFRDFKNIVDCYYVKSAKVCGINAAKTVKDLAIKVVASTLCNTVCHGLNTNPHVPDPMPEKYVANGKVPNMEIDTKWMFILITILFLLGNYQ
;
A
#
# COMPACT_ATOMS: atom_id res chain seq x y z
N MET A 1 -56.23 -18.92 -12.23
CA MET A 1 -55.29 -20.04 -12.06
C MET A 1 -54.22 -19.89 -13.12
N TRP A 2 -52.97 -19.67 -12.72
CA TRP A 2 -51.73 -20.17 -13.34
C TRP A 2 -50.59 -19.71 -12.42
N LYS A 3 -49.93 -20.69 -11.80
CA LYS A 3 -48.71 -20.56 -11.00
C LYS A 3 -47.49 -20.68 -11.93
N LEU A 4 -46.31 -20.45 -11.35
CA LEU A 4 -44.93 -20.65 -11.85
C LEU A 4 -44.29 -19.32 -12.27
N LEU A 5 -43.06 -18.96 -11.90
CA LEU A 5 -42.07 -19.49 -10.95
C LEU A 5 -41.05 -18.36 -10.77
N VAL A 6 -40.72 -18.02 -9.53
CA VAL A 6 -39.65 -17.07 -9.17
C VAL A 6 -38.30 -17.80 -9.27
N PRO A 7 -37.26 -17.28 -9.92
CA PRO A 7 -35.90 -17.76 -9.71
C PRO A 7 -35.27 -17.00 -8.55
N GLN A 8 -35.21 -17.65 -7.39
CA GLN A 8 -34.27 -17.32 -6.32
C GLN A 8 -32.86 -17.67 -6.79
N ILE A 9 -32.06 -16.67 -7.13
CA ILE A 9 -30.62 -16.84 -7.31
C ILE A 9 -29.98 -16.67 -5.93
N LEU A 10 -29.74 -17.80 -5.28
CA LEU A 10 -28.78 -17.97 -4.18
C LEU A 10 -27.38 -17.76 -4.76
N ILE A 11 -26.72 -16.66 -4.40
CA ILE A 11 -25.26 -16.55 -4.49
C ILE A 11 -24.72 -16.70 -3.07
N ASN A 12 -24.37 -17.94 -2.73
CA ASN A 12 -23.44 -18.22 -1.64
C ASN A 12 -22.04 -17.78 -2.11
N PHE A 13 -21.63 -16.56 -1.77
CA PHE A 13 -20.22 -16.18 -1.79
C PHE A 13 -19.66 -16.42 -0.39
N ILE A 14 -19.31 -17.68 -0.13
CA ILE A 14 -18.45 -18.04 1.01
C ILE A 14 -17.03 -17.64 0.59
N LEU A 15 -16.56 -16.49 1.07
CA LEU A 15 -15.12 -16.23 1.15
C LEU A 15 -14.64 -16.89 2.44
N THR A 16 -14.29 -18.17 2.36
CA THR A 16 -13.28 -18.73 3.25
C THR A 16 -11.96 -18.07 2.90
N VAL A 17 -11.63 -17.01 3.63
CA VAL A 17 -10.26 -16.52 3.69
C VAL A 17 -9.53 -17.53 4.56
N ASP A 18 -8.91 -18.53 3.95
CA ASP A 18 -7.95 -19.37 4.65
C ASP A 18 -6.83 -18.46 5.16
N ALA A 19 -6.73 -18.38 6.48
CA ALA A 19 -5.60 -17.84 7.22
C ALA A 19 -4.37 -18.74 7.00
N SER A 20 -3.85 -18.74 5.79
CA SER A 20 -2.52 -19.27 5.48
C SER A 20 -1.62 -18.08 5.20
N CYS A 21 -0.78 -17.75 6.18
CA CYS A 21 0.38 -16.90 5.97
C CYS A 21 1.09 -17.36 4.70
N VAL A 22 1.08 -16.53 3.66
CA VAL A 22 1.87 -16.76 2.45
C VAL A 22 3.32 -16.77 2.90
N THR A 23 3.88 -17.98 2.99
CA THR A 23 5.30 -18.19 3.19
C THR A 23 5.91 -18.30 1.81
N CYS A 24 6.77 -17.34 1.47
CA CYS A 24 7.73 -17.51 0.39
C CYS A 24 8.58 -18.72 0.75
N LYS A 25 8.44 -19.79 -0.02
CA LYS A 25 9.00 -21.12 0.28
C LYS A 25 10.52 -21.07 0.16
N SER A 26 11.23 -20.82 1.25
CA SER A 26 12.67 -21.05 1.31
C SER A 26 12.92 -22.55 1.44
N ASN A 27 13.60 -23.12 0.44
CA ASN A 27 14.01 -24.52 0.45
C ASN A 27 15.07 -24.75 1.54
N GLY A 28 14.64 -25.19 2.72
CA GLY A 28 15.50 -25.66 3.81
C GLY A 28 15.01 -27.02 4.31
N LYS A 29 15.84 -28.05 4.13
CA LYS A 29 15.60 -29.43 4.60
C LYS A 29 15.37 -29.47 6.11
N SER A 30 14.26 -30.06 6.56
CA SER A 30 13.97 -30.35 7.96
C SER A 30 14.41 -31.76 8.32
N GLY A 31 15.18 -31.88 9.40
CA GLY A 31 15.60 -33.13 10.06
C GLY A 31 15.01 -33.21 11.47
N ASN A 32 14.86 -34.44 11.95
CA ASN A 32 13.98 -34.92 13.02
C ASN A 32 14.29 -34.51 14.48
N ASP A 33 13.24 -34.67 15.30
CA ASP A 33 13.17 -35.12 16.71
C ASP A 33 14.06 -34.49 17.79
N PHE A 34 13.46 -33.83 18.79
CA PHE A 34 13.56 -34.25 20.21
C PHE A 34 12.60 -33.49 21.15
N LEU A 35 12.13 -34.21 22.18
CA LEU A 35 11.17 -33.83 23.22
C LEU A 35 11.58 -32.63 24.11
N GLY A 36 10.56 -31.84 24.47
CA GLY A 36 10.29 -31.40 25.85
C GLY A 36 11.00 -30.15 26.36
N THR A 37 10.23 -29.09 26.64
CA THR A 37 9.97 -28.51 27.98
C THR A 37 9.02 -27.33 27.80
N THR A 38 7.92 -27.30 28.55
CA THR A 38 6.97 -26.18 28.60
C THR A 38 7.64 -24.93 29.16
N SER A 39 8.27 -24.16 28.28
CA SER A 39 8.69 -22.79 28.54
C SER A 39 7.48 -21.89 28.37
N SER A 40 7.03 -21.25 29.45
CA SER A 40 6.19 -20.05 29.36
C SER A 40 6.96 -19.07 28.48
N ALA A 41 6.55 -18.95 27.21
CA ALA A 41 7.30 -18.20 26.22
C ALA A 41 7.50 -16.76 26.70
N LEU A 42 8.76 -16.32 26.72
CA LEU A 42 9.14 -14.97 27.10
C LEU A 42 8.46 -13.97 26.15
N ALA A 43 7.81 -12.95 26.69
CA ALA A 43 7.26 -11.87 25.85
C ALA A 43 8.39 -11.18 25.08
N CYS A 44 8.13 -10.80 23.82
CA CYS A 44 9.13 -10.04 23.06
C CYS A 44 9.34 -8.66 23.69
N ASP A 45 10.61 -8.24 23.76
CA ASP A 45 11.03 -6.88 24.09
C ASP A 45 10.73 -5.95 22.89
N ASP A 46 9.93 -4.92 23.14
CA ASP A 46 9.51 -3.91 22.17
C ASP A 46 10.67 -3.06 21.68
N ASP A 47 11.68 -2.78 22.51
CA ASP A 47 12.86 -1.99 22.12
C ASP A 47 13.60 -2.67 20.95
N LYS A 48 13.59 -4.00 20.93
CA LYS A 48 14.15 -4.78 19.81
C LYS A 48 13.30 -4.71 18.55
N LEU A 49 11.97 -4.69 18.67
CA LEU A 49 11.08 -4.55 17.52
C LEU A 49 11.23 -3.15 16.89
N ILE A 50 11.31 -2.12 17.74
CA ILE A 50 11.57 -0.73 17.33
C ILE A 50 12.93 -0.63 16.63
N GLU A 51 13.99 -1.27 17.16
CA GLU A 51 15.32 -1.27 16.52
C GLU A 51 15.28 -1.82 15.09
N TYR A 52 14.45 -2.85 14.82
CA TYR A 52 14.29 -3.39 13.47
C TYR A 52 13.54 -2.44 12.54
N LEU A 53 12.44 -1.84 13.00
CA LEU A 53 11.64 -0.90 12.21
C LEU A 53 12.38 0.41 11.92
N ALA A 54 13.18 0.90 12.88
CA ALA A 54 13.98 2.11 12.72
C ALA A 54 15.02 2.00 11.59
N LYS A 55 15.56 0.79 11.33
CA LYS A 55 16.52 0.56 10.22
C LYS A 55 15.93 0.85 8.84
N ILE A 56 14.61 0.73 8.71
CA ILE A 56 13.86 1.00 7.48
C ILE A 56 12.92 2.21 7.64
N GLN A 57 13.08 2.99 8.71
CA GLN A 57 12.32 4.23 8.98
C GLN A 57 10.80 4.04 8.98
N VAL A 58 10.32 2.90 9.51
CA VAL A 58 8.89 2.63 9.63
C VAL A 58 8.40 3.02 11.02
N LEU A 59 7.49 3.99 11.07
CA LEU A 59 6.78 4.44 12.28
C LEU A 59 5.29 4.09 12.20
N ASN A 60 4.70 4.14 11.01
CA ASN A 60 3.29 3.86 10.77
C ASN A 60 3.08 3.00 9.49
N PRO A 61 1.84 2.53 9.22
CA PRO A 61 1.56 1.74 8.02
C PRO A 61 1.82 2.50 6.70
N GLU A 62 1.63 3.82 6.68
CA GLU A 62 1.84 4.67 5.51
C GLU A 62 3.30 4.71 5.08
N ASP A 63 4.24 4.74 6.03
CA ASP A 63 5.68 4.64 5.75
C ASP A 63 5.97 3.40 4.91
N ILE A 64 5.38 2.26 5.28
CA ILE A 64 5.52 0.98 4.56
C ILE A 64 4.98 1.08 3.14
N VAL A 65 3.81 1.71 2.95
CA VAL A 65 3.22 1.94 1.62
C VAL A 65 4.10 2.81 0.73
N GLN A 66 4.76 3.81 1.33
CA GLN A 66 5.61 4.75 0.61
C GLN A 66 7.01 4.19 0.30
N MET A 67 7.52 3.18 1.03
CA MET A 67 8.84 2.59 0.78
C MET A 67 9.13 2.26 -0.71
N PRO A 68 8.27 1.50 -1.44
CA PRO A 68 8.55 1.18 -2.84
C PRO A 68 8.34 2.36 -3.79
N ILE A 69 7.69 3.44 -3.35
CA ILE A 69 7.54 4.70 -4.10
C ILE A 69 8.80 5.56 -3.93
N ASN A 70 9.37 5.56 -2.72
CA ASN A 70 10.54 6.33 -2.36
C ASN A 70 11.82 5.75 -2.94
N ASN A 71 11.99 4.43 -2.90
CA ASN A 71 13.20 3.79 -3.39
C ASN A 71 12.94 2.33 -3.78
N LEU A 72 12.53 2.12 -5.04
CA LEU A 72 12.23 0.78 -5.55
C LEU A 72 13.49 -0.09 -5.77
N GLU A 73 14.65 0.53 -6.01
CA GLU A 73 15.88 -0.18 -6.38
C GLU A 73 16.52 -0.90 -5.20
N SER A 74 16.60 -0.26 -4.03
CA SER A 74 17.18 -0.89 -2.83
C SER A 74 16.18 -1.60 -1.93
N LEU A 75 14.88 -1.39 -2.17
CA LEU A 75 13.79 -1.88 -1.33
C LEU A 75 14.03 -3.31 -0.83
N CYS A 76 14.19 -4.26 -1.75
CA CYS A 76 14.23 -5.67 -1.40
C CYS A 76 15.46 -6.08 -0.59
N ARG A 77 16.59 -5.41 -0.80
CA ARG A 77 17.77 -5.62 0.03
C ARG A 77 17.52 -5.11 1.45
N ASP A 78 16.95 -3.92 1.56
CA ASP A 78 16.72 -3.27 2.84
C ASP A 78 15.64 -4.03 3.66
N LEU A 79 14.62 -4.61 2.98
CA LEU A 79 13.61 -5.47 3.59
C LEU A 79 14.16 -6.83 4.05
N ASP A 80 14.97 -7.50 3.21
CA ASP A 80 15.52 -8.83 3.49
C ASP A 80 16.36 -8.86 4.77
N ASP A 81 17.21 -7.84 4.98
CA ASP A 81 18.04 -7.72 6.18
C ASP A 81 17.21 -7.57 7.46
N VAL A 82 16.17 -6.74 7.43
CA VAL A 82 15.26 -6.51 8.56
C VAL A 82 14.39 -7.75 8.83
N LEU A 83 13.82 -8.37 7.81
CA LEU A 83 12.92 -9.52 7.94
C LEU A 83 13.66 -10.78 8.41
N LYS A 84 14.90 -11.00 7.98
CA LYS A 84 15.74 -12.10 8.50
C LYS A 84 16.04 -11.92 9.98
N SER A 85 16.44 -10.71 10.37
CA SER A 85 16.84 -10.40 11.74
C SER A 85 15.65 -10.45 12.70
N SER A 86 14.54 -9.79 12.34
CA SER A 86 13.30 -9.78 13.13
C SER A 86 12.64 -11.17 13.18
N GLY A 87 12.63 -11.92 12.07
CA GLY A 87 12.08 -13.27 12.04
C GLY A 87 12.81 -14.23 12.97
N LYS A 88 14.15 -14.17 13.02
CA LYS A 88 14.94 -14.97 13.97
C LYS A 88 14.61 -14.60 15.42
N TYR A 89 14.41 -13.31 15.71
CA TYR A 89 14.05 -12.84 17.03
C TYR A 89 12.65 -13.29 17.46
N LEU A 90 11.65 -13.10 16.58
CA LEU A 90 10.26 -13.47 16.80
C LEU A 90 10.06 -14.98 17.01
N ASN A 91 10.96 -15.83 16.49
CA ASN A 91 10.93 -17.28 16.76
C ASN A 91 11.32 -17.65 18.19
N ASN A 92 11.92 -16.73 18.97
CA ASN A 92 12.40 -16.99 20.33
C ASN A 92 11.55 -16.34 21.42
N CYS A 93 10.48 -15.63 21.06
CA CYS A 93 9.62 -14.92 21.99
C CYS A 93 8.16 -14.97 21.52
N THR A 94 7.22 -14.56 22.38
CA THR A 94 5.79 -14.48 22.03
C THR A 94 5.34 -13.03 22.00
N VAL A 95 4.64 -12.66 20.93
CA VAL A 95 4.06 -11.32 20.75
C VAL A 95 2.56 -11.40 20.94
N SER A 96 1.98 -10.43 21.65
CA SER A 96 0.53 -10.17 21.59
C SER A 96 0.08 -9.87 20.15
N GLU A 97 -1.10 -10.35 19.77
CA GLU A 97 -1.72 -10.01 18.48
C GLU A 97 -1.98 -8.50 18.32
N THR A 98 -2.09 -7.77 19.42
CA THR A 98 -2.32 -6.32 19.46
C THR A 98 -1.04 -5.49 19.53
N ASN A 99 0.15 -6.12 19.51
CA ASN A 99 1.41 -5.39 19.58
C ASN A 99 1.64 -4.59 18.28
N LEU A 100 1.74 -3.28 18.41
CA LEU A 100 1.93 -2.34 17.31
C LEU A 100 3.14 -2.70 16.43
N TYR A 101 4.32 -2.86 17.03
CA TYR A 101 5.57 -3.03 16.29
C TYR A 101 5.61 -4.36 15.52
N ALA A 102 5.11 -5.44 16.13
CA ALA A 102 4.97 -6.71 15.45
C ALA A 102 3.95 -6.65 14.31
N ASN A 103 2.88 -5.87 14.46
CA ASN A 103 1.90 -5.63 13.40
C ASN A 103 2.48 -4.81 12.25
N LEU A 104 3.33 -3.81 12.52
CA LEU A 104 4.08 -3.11 11.47
C LEU A 104 5.03 -4.07 10.73
N LEU A 105 5.72 -4.97 11.44
CA LEU A 105 6.55 -6.00 10.80
C LEU A 105 5.75 -6.96 9.90
N LYS A 106 4.46 -7.22 10.20
CA LYS A 106 3.57 -7.95 9.27
C LYS A 106 3.33 -7.15 7.99
N GLY A 107 3.12 -5.83 8.10
CA GLY A 107 3.08 -4.90 6.96
C GLY A 107 4.32 -4.96 6.09
N VAL A 108 5.50 -4.90 6.71
CA VAL A 108 6.80 -4.98 6.04
C VAL A 108 6.95 -6.33 5.31
N LYS A 109 6.54 -7.43 5.95
CA LYS A 109 6.55 -8.76 5.33
C LYS A 109 5.58 -8.87 4.16
N GLN A 110 4.40 -8.24 4.26
CA GLN A 110 3.44 -8.20 3.17
C GLN A 110 4.02 -7.42 1.97
N LEU A 111 4.68 -6.27 2.22
CA LEU A 111 5.37 -5.51 1.19
C LEU A 111 6.46 -6.34 0.50
N ASP A 112 7.30 -7.05 1.25
CA ASP A 112 8.32 -7.95 0.69
C ASP A 112 7.70 -9.01 -0.23
N SER A 113 6.60 -9.64 0.20
CA SER A 113 5.91 -10.64 -0.62
C SER A 113 5.38 -10.08 -1.95
N GLU A 114 4.91 -8.83 -1.93
CA GLU A 114 4.38 -8.15 -3.12
C GLU A 114 5.49 -7.57 -4.01
N CYS A 115 6.62 -7.12 -3.47
CA CYS A 115 7.62 -6.38 -4.26
C CYS A 115 8.90 -7.17 -4.55
N CYS A 116 9.25 -8.20 -3.78
CA CYS A 116 10.60 -8.76 -3.76
C CYS A 116 10.72 -10.21 -4.20
N CYS A 117 9.60 -10.85 -4.54
CA CYS A 117 9.62 -12.17 -5.16
C CYS A 117 10.11 -12.10 -6.61
N ALA A 118 10.94 -13.06 -7.04
CA ALA A 118 11.60 -13.10 -8.36
C ALA A 118 10.63 -13.03 -9.57
N GLU A 119 9.36 -13.36 -9.38
CA GLU A 119 8.30 -13.31 -10.40
C GLU A 119 7.14 -12.39 -9.98
N SER A 120 7.40 -11.39 -9.14
CA SER A 120 6.32 -10.54 -8.68
C SER A 120 5.67 -9.77 -9.83
N SER A 121 4.47 -10.22 -10.20
CA SER A 121 3.58 -9.49 -11.12
C SER A 121 3.21 -8.11 -10.57
N PHE A 122 3.27 -7.92 -9.25
CA PHE A 122 3.00 -6.66 -8.61
C PHE A 122 4.17 -5.69 -8.78
N TYR A 123 5.41 -6.14 -8.54
CA TYR A 123 6.61 -5.36 -8.81
C TYR A 123 6.66 -4.88 -10.27
N ALA A 124 6.39 -5.77 -11.23
CA ALA A 124 6.35 -5.43 -12.64
C ALA A 124 5.28 -4.37 -12.99
N LYS A 125 4.14 -4.36 -12.28
CA LYS A 125 3.12 -3.32 -12.44
C LYS A 125 3.57 -2.00 -11.82
N LEU A 126 4.16 -2.03 -10.63
CA LEU A 126 4.60 -0.83 -9.93
C LEU A 126 5.77 -0.14 -10.64
N SER A 127 6.77 -0.92 -11.09
CA SER A 127 7.96 -0.40 -11.78
C SER A 127 7.62 0.37 -13.05
N LYS A 128 6.54 -0.01 -13.76
CA LYS A 128 6.02 0.72 -14.91
C LYS A 128 5.64 2.18 -14.59
N TYR A 129 5.18 2.44 -13.38
CA TYR A 129 4.71 3.76 -12.95
C TYR A 129 5.68 4.44 -11.97
N TYR A 130 6.78 3.77 -11.60
CA TYR A 130 7.68 4.19 -10.53
C TYR A 130 8.12 5.65 -10.66
N LEU A 131 8.64 6.06 -11.83
CA LEU A 131 9.13 7.44 -12.00
C LEU A 131 8.04 8.49 -11.70
N CYS A 132 6.82 8.28 -12.19
CA CYS A 132 5.71 9.20 -11.94
C CYS A 132 5.27 9.18 -10.47
N LEU A 133 5.16 7.99 -9.87
CA LEU A 133 4.76 7.83 -8.48
C LEU A 133 5.82 8.41 -7.52
N HIS A 134 7.10 8.27 -7.87
CA HIS A 134 8.21 8.83 -7.12
C HIS A 134 8.15 10.36 -7.08
N ASP A 135 7.75 11.01 -8.18
CA ASP A 135 7.55 12.46 -8.22
C ASP A 135 6.37 12.92 -7.33
N LEU A 136 5.41 12.02 -7.06
CA LEU A 136 4.29 12.26 -6.15
C LEU A 136 4.59 11.99 -4.67
N ARG A 137 5.78 11.50 -4.31
CA ARG A 137 6.04 11.00 -2.95
C ARG A 137 5.69 12.00 -1.84
N ASN A 138 6.08 13.25 -2.00
CA ASN A 138 5.79 14.31 -1.02
C ASN A 138 4.29 14.67 -1.00
N ASP A 139 3.59 14.51 -2.13
CA ASP A 139 2.15 14.77 -2.17
C ASP A 139 1.37 13.72 -1.35
N TYR A 140 1.93 12.51 -1.16
CA TYR A 140 1.28 11.47 -0.36
C TYR A 140 1.30 11.72 1.14
N GLU A 141 2.14 12.62 1.66
CA GLU A 141 2.11 13.03 3.07
C GLU A 141 0.71 13.56 3.48
N ALA A 142 -0.01 14.19 2.54
CA ALA A 142 -1.38 14.64 2.78
C ALA A 142 -2.41 13.50 2.84
N CYS A 143 -1.99 12.25 2.61
CA CYS A 143 -2.82 11.05 2.73
C CYS A 143 -2.63 10.32 4.05
N ASP A 144 -1.73 10.79 4.91
CA ASP A 144 -1.48 10.17 6.21
C ASP A 144 -2.75 10.19 7.07
N GLY A 145 -3.00 9.08 7.77
CA GLY A 145 -4.08 9.00 8.73
C GLY A 145 -3.86 9.93 9.93
N PRO A 146 -4.90 10.14 10.76
CA PRO A 146 -4.74 10.80 12.05
C PRO A 146 -3.68 10.09 12.90
N PRO A 147 -2.93 10.79 13.77
CA PRO A 147 -1.99 10.13 14.68
C PRO A 147 -2.63 8.94 15.41
N ASP A 148 -1.89 7.84 15.49
CA ASP A 148 -2.24 6.62 16.22
C ASP A 148 -3.53 5.92 15.74
N TRP A 149 -4.01 6.24 14.54
CA TRP A 149 -5.24 5.65 13.98
C TRP A 149 -5.18 4.11 13.88
N ASN A 150 -3.98 3.57 13.70
CA ASN A 150 -3.68 2.14 13.62
C ASN A 150 -3.46 1.47 14.99
N GLU A 151 -3.52 2.24 16.08
CA GLU A 151 -3.49 1.75 17.46
C GLU A 151 -4.89 1.60 18.08
N GLU A 152 -5.94 1.97 17.36
CA GLU A 152 -7.31 1.83 17.86
C GLU A 152 -7.62 0.35 18.14
N PRO A 153 -7.87 -0.03 19.41
CA PRO A 153 -8.05 -1.43 19.80
C PRO A 153 -9.30 -2.05 19.16
N ASP A 154 -10.30 -1.23 18.82
CA ASP A 154 -11.46 -1.65 18.04
C ASP A 154 -11.23 -1.34 16.56
N ASN A 155 -10.57 -2.27 15.86
CA ASN A 155 -10.33 -2.19 14.43
C ASN A 155 -11.63 -2.03 13.61
N THR A 156 -12.81 -2.35 14.17
CA THR A 156 -14.06 -2.06 13.47
C THR A 156 -14.28 -0.56 13.33
N LYS A 157 -13.83 0.27 14.28
CA LYS A 157 -13.87 1.73 14.13
C LYS A 157 -12.96 2.21 13.00
N VAL A 158 -11.79 1.60 12.83
CA VAL A 158 -10.86 1.90 11.73
C VAL A 158 -11.47 1.58 10.35
N CYS A 159 -12.30 0.53 10.27
CA CYS A 159 -12.93 0.06 9.03
C CYS A 159 -14.35 0.61 8.77
N ASN A 160 -15.11 1.00 9.79
CA ASN A 160 -16.56 1.12 9.70
C ASN A 160 -17.00 2.45 9.06
N ALA A 161 -17.62 2.32 7.89
CA ALA A 161 -18.16 3.44 7.12
C ALA A 161 -19.23 4.28 7.85
N ASN A 162 -19.81 3.80 8.96
CA ASN A 162 -20.86 4.49 9.72
C ASN A 162 -20.33 5.35 10.87
N PHE A 163 -19.05 5.28 11.20
CA PHE A 163 -18.40 6.16 12.17
C PHE A 163 -17.53 7.20 11.45
N HIS A 164 -17.21 8.29 12.15
CA HIS A 164 -16.34 9.35 11.63
C HIS A 164 -14.90 8.91 11.33
N PHE A 165 -14.54 7.68 11.68
CA PHE A 165 -13.24 7.05 11.47
C PHE A 165 -13.27 6.23 10.17
N ARG A 166 -13.16 6.93 9.03
CA ARG A 166 -12.94 6.28 7.72
C ARG A 166 -11.46 6.29 7.37
N ASP A 167 -10.58 6.27 8.36
CA ASP A 167 -9.17 6.60 8.17
C ASP A 167 -8.53 5.69 7.14
N PHE A 168 -8.70 4.37 7.25
CA PHE A 168 -8.15 3.47 6.25
C PHE A 168 -8.73 3.70 4.84
N LYS A 169 -10.05 3.88 4.71
CA LYS A 169 -10.64 4.15 3.40
C LYS A 169 -10.17 5.49 2.83
N ASN A 170 -10.09 6.52 3.67
CA ASN A 170 -9.67 7.87 3.31
C ASN A 170 -8.21 7.87 2.86
N ILE A 171 -7.34 7.17 3.57
CA ILE A 171 -5.92 6.97 3.23
C ILE A 171 -5.83 6.36 1.83
N VAL A 172 -6.42 5.17 1.60
CA VAL A 172 -6.27 4.47 0.31
C VAL A 172 -6.97 5.20 -0.84
N ASP A 173 -8.08 5.89 -0.59
CA ASP A 173 -8.74 6.73 -1.59
C ASP A 173 -7.91 7.98 -1.90
N CYS A 174 -7.22 8.58 -0.93
CA CYS A 174 -6.32 9.70 -1.14
C CYS A 174 -5.15 9.31 -2.05
N TYR A 175 -4.49 8.19 -1.76
CA TYR A 175 -3.45 7.62 -2.63
C TYR A 175 -3.99 7.41 -4.06
N TYR A 176 -5.19 6.86 -4.19
CA TYR A 176 -5.83 6.66 -5.50
C TYR A 176 -6.08 7.98 -6.23
N VAL A 177 -6.69 8.97 -5.58
CA VAL A 177 -7.06 10.24 -6.21
C VAL A 177 -5.83 10.99 -6.69
N LYS A 178 -4.79 11.12 -5.84
CA LYS A 178 -3.54 11.81 -6.21
C LYS A 178 -2.84 11.11 -7.38
N SER A 179 -2.71 9.79 -7.29
CA SER A 179 -2.13 8.98 -8.37
C SER A 179 -2.94 9.09 -9.66
N ALA A 180 -4.27 9.08 -9.59
CA ALA A 180 -5.14 9.14 -10.77
C ALA A 180 -5.01 10.49 -11.49
N LYS A 181 -4.87 11.56 -10.73
CA LYS A 181 -4.73 12.93 -11.26
C LYS A 181 -3.41 13.15 -11.99
N VAL A 182 -2.34 12.48 -11.60
CA VAL A 182 -0.99 12.75 -12.13
C VAL A 182 -0.37 11.58 -12.89
N CYS A 183 -0.60 10.35 -12.44
CA CYS A 183 -0.04 9.12 -13.01
C CYS A 183 -1.08 8.18 -13.65
N GLY A 184 -2.35 8.58 -13.70
CA GLY A 184 -3.40 7.86 -14.39
C GLY A 184 -4.07 6.77 -13.54
N ILE A 185 -5.18 6.24 -14.05
CA ILE A 185 -6.06 5.32 -13.32
C ILE A 185 -5.37 4.00 -13.01
N ASN A 186 -4.53 3.48 -13.91
CA ASN A 186 -3.87 2.21 -13.67
C ASN A 186 -2.80 2.32 -12.59
N ALA A 187 -2.01 3.39 -12.59
CA ALA A 187 -1.07 3.67 -11.50
C ALA A 187 -1.82 3.81 -10.17
N ALA A 188 -2.93 4.55 -10.17
CA ALA A 188 -3.78 4.71 -8.99
C ALA A 188 -4.31 3.39 -8.43
N LYS A 189 -4.76 2.48 -9.31
CA LYS A 189 -5.19 1.14 -8.89
C LYS A 189 -4.03 0.34 -8.28
N THR A 190 -2.84 0.42 -8.87
CA THR A 190 -1.66 -0.29 -8.36
C THR A 190 -1.27 0.20 -6.97
N VAL A 191 -1.19 1.52 -6.75
CA VAL A 191 -0.86 2.08 -5.43
C VAL A 191 -1.95 1.79 -4.41
N LYS A 192 -3.22 1.88 -4.81
CA LYS A 192 -4.34 1.57 -3.91
C LYS A 192 -4.34 0.09 -3.50
N ASP A 193 -4.09 -0.84 -4.43
CA ASP A 193 -3.99 -2.27 -4.13
C ASP A 193 -2.84 -2.54 -3.15
N LEU A 194 -1.67 -1.91 -3.34
CA LEU A 194 -0.56 -2.00 -2.39
C LEU A 194 -0.97 -1.51 -1.01
N ALA A 195 -1.53 -0.30 -0.94
CA ALA A 195 -1.93 0.33 0.30
C ALA A 195 -2.94 -0.53 1.06
N ILE A 196 -3.94 -1.09 0.35
CA ILE A 196 -4.91 -2.01 0.95
C ILE A 196 -4.20 -3.24 1.53
N LYS A 197 -3.33 -3.90 0.76
CA LYS A 197 -2.68 -5.14 1.21
C LYS A 197 -1.76 -4.91 2.41
N VAL A 198 -0.88 -3.91 2.32
CA VAL A 198 0.09 -3.57 3.36
C VAL A 198 -0.65 -3.17 4.63
N VAL A 199 -1.52 -2.18 4.55
CA VAL A 199 -2.21 -1.64 5.71
C VAL A 199 -3.17 -2.66 6.33
N ALA A 200 -3.91 -3.44 5.52
CA ALA A 200 -4.76 -4.50 6.08
C ALA A 200 -3.95 -5.55 6.84
N SER A 201 -2.70 -5.82 6.43
CA SER A 201 -1.84 -6.77 7.14
C SER A 201 -1.28 -6.23 8.47
N THR A 202 -1.28 -4.90 8.68
CA THR A 202 -0.96 -4.29 9.97
C THR A 202 -2.16 -4.28 10.93
N LEU A 203 -3.38 -4.41 10.41
CA LEU A 203 -4.60 -4.46 11.21
C LEU A 203 -4.95 -5.91 11.55
N CYS A 204 -4.78 -6.31 12.82
CA CYS A 204 -5.00 -7.69 13.23
C CYS A 204 -6.44 -8.16 12.94
N ASN A 205 -6.59 -9.22 12.13
CA ASN A 205 -7.82 -10.00 11.92
C ASN A 205 -9.08 -9.18 11.55
N THR A 206 -8.93 -8.01 10.94
CA THR A 206 -10.07 -7.14 10.64
C THR A 206 -10.32 -7.02 9.15
N VAL A 207 -11.53 -7.40 8.75
CA VAL A 207 -11.98 -7.28 7.37
C VAL A 207 -12.67 -5.94 7.19
N CYS A 208 -11.99 -4.99 6.54
CA CYS A 208 -12.62 -3.75 6.13
C CYS A 208 -13.38 -3.95 4.80
N HIS A 209 -14.68 -3.69 4.79
CA HIS A 209 -15.49 -3.77 3.58
C HIS A 209 -15.45 -2.47 2.77
N GLY A 210 -15.60 -2.58 1.43
CA GLY A 210 -15.75 -1.41 0.56
C GLY A 210 -14.45 -0.69 0.16
N LEU A 211 -13.28 -1.22 0.53
CA LEU A 211 -11.98 -0.66 0.12
C LEU A 211 -11.73 -0.79 -1.39
N ASN A 212 -12.24 -1.86 -2.01
CA ASN A 212 -12.08 -2.14 -3.45
C ASN A 212 -12.86 -1.17 -4.36
N THR A 213 -13.77 -0.35 -3.80
CA THR A 213 -14.51 0.64 -4.56
C THR A 213 -13.65 1.88 -4.76
N ASN A 214 -13.40 2.23 -6.01
CA ASN A 214 -12.61 3.40 -6.37
C ASN A 214 -13.46 4.67 -6.39
N PRO A 215 -12.99 5.78 -5.82
CA PRO A 215 -13.67 7.06 -5.94
C PRO A 215 -13.65 7.53 -7.40
N HIS A 216 -14.68 8.27 -7.79
CA HIS A 216 -14.69 8.93 -9.09
C HIS A 216 -13.65 10.06 -9.09
N VAL A 217 -12.80 10.08 -10.11
CA VAL A 217 -11.79 11.12 -10.32
C VAL A 217 -12.12 11.83 -11.63
N PRO A 218 -12.58 13.09 -11.60
CA PRO A 218 -12.82 13.85 -12.83
C PRO A 218 -11.49 14.09 -13.53
N ASP A 219 -11.45 14.03 -14.86
CA ASP A 219 -10.28 14.34 -15.69
C ASP A 219 -8.96 13.70 -15.18
N PRO A 220 -8.88 12.35 -15.10
CA PRO A 220 -7.65 11.68 -14.71
C PRO A 220 -6.57 11.83 -15.78
N MET A 221 -5.30 11.72 -15.39
CA MET A 221 -4.19 11.75 -16.34
C MET A 221 -4.35 10.63 -17.39
N PRO A 222 -4.34 10.94 -18.69
CA PRO A 222 -4.43 9.91 -19.72
C PRO A 222 -3.24 8.95 -19.69
N GLU A 223 -3.53 7.65 -19.67
CA GLU A 223 -2.55 6.54 -19.56
C GLU A 223 -1.38 6.63 -20.55
N LYS A 224 -1.65 7.14 -21.76
CA LYS A 224 -0.66 7.27 -22.83
C LYS A 224 0.52 8.19 -22.50
N TYR A 225 0.36 9.10 -21.54
CA TYR A 225 1.40 10.03 -21.12
C TYR A 225 2.31 9.46 -20.03
N VAL A 226 1.86 8.42 -19.32
CA VAL A 226 2.55 7.86 -18.16
C VAL A 226 3.37 6.63 -18.56
N ALA A 227 2.81 5.76 -19.41
CA ALA A 227 3.42 4.48 -19.79
C ALA A 227 4.73 4.61 -20.61
N ASN A 228 5.07 5.80 -21.12
CA ASN A 228 6.20 6.00 -22.02
C ASN A 228 7.41 6.66 -21.36
N GLY A 229 7.35 7.09 -20.09
CA GLY A 229 8.42 7.88 -19.45
C GLY A 229 8.80 9.15 -20.23
N LYS A 230 8.01 9.49 -21.23
CA LYS A 230 8.16 10.65 -22.09
C LYS A 230 7.04 11.57 -21.71
N VAL A 231 7.39 12.68 -21.09
CA VAL A 231 6.55 13.88 -21.11
C VAL A 231 6.07 13.97 -22.57
N PRO A 232 4.75 13.99 -22.84
CA PRO A 232 4.33 14.35 -24.19
C PRO A 232 5.09 15.62 -24.53
N ASN A 233 5.65 15.71 -25.73
CA ASN A 233 5.85 17.04 -26.29
C ASN A 233 4.46 17.66 -26.20
N MET A 234 4.22 18.49 -25.18
CA MET A 234 3.22 19.52 -25.30
C MET A 234 3.76 20.25 -26.50
N GLU A 235 3.17 19.99 -27.67
CA GLU A 235 3.06 20.99 -28.70
C GLU A 235 2.35 22.14 -27.98
N ILE A 236 3.13 22.94 -27.25
CA ILE A 236 2.79 24.31 -26.97
C ILE A 236 2.53 24.82 -28.36
N ASP A 237 1.25 24.98 -28.70
CA ASP A 237 0.84 25.45 -29.99
C ASP A 237 1.54 26.81 -30.14
N THR A 238 2.64 26.79 -30.87
CA THR A 238 3.58 27.90 -30.95
C THR A 238 2.86 29.14 -31.44
N LYS A 239 1.74 28.98 -32.14
CA LYS A 239 0.84 30.06 -32.54
C LYS A 239 0.33 30.86 -31.34
N TRP A 240 -0.09 30.22 -30.25
CA TRP A 240 -0.56 30.93 -29.05
C TRP A 240 0.58 31.64 -28.32
N MET A 241 1.77 31.06 -28.28
CA MET A 241 2.97 31.73 -27.76
C MET A 241 3.35 32.94 -28.62
N PHE A 242 3.32 32.82 -29.95
CA PHE A 242 3.56 33.95 -30.84
C PHE A 242 2.50 35.04 -30.69
N ILE A 243 1.22 34.69 -30.58
CA ILE A 243 0.14 35.65 -30.32
C ILE A 243 0.38 36.39 -29.00
N LEU A 244 0.71 35.66 -27.93
CA LEU A 244 0.92 36.23 -26.60
C LEU A 244 2.16 37.15 -26.56
N ILE A 245 3.26 36.74 -27.19
CA ILE A 245 4.46 37.56 -27.38
C ILE A 245 4.12 38.82 -28.20
N THR A 246 3.38 38.70 -29.30
CA THR A 246 3.01 39.84 -30.16
C THR A 246 2.11 40.83 -29.42
N ILE A 247 1.15 40.35 -28.63
CA ILE A 247 0.30 41.19 -27.77
C ILE A 247 1.16 41.93 -26.74
N LEU A 248 2.10 41.25 -26.08
CA LEU A 248 3.01 41.90 -25.12
C LEU A 248 3.90 42.96 -25.77
N PHE A 249 4.42 42.70 -26.98
CA PHE A 249 5.19 43.69 -27.74
C PHE A 249 4.35 44.90 -28.17
N LEU A 250 3.09 44.70 -28.59
CA LEU A 250 2.19 45.80 -28.98
C LEU A 250 1.76 46.64 -27.76
N LEU A 251 1.53 46.01 -26.61
CA LEU A 251 1.19 46.71 -25.37
C LEU A 251 2.40 47.44 -24.76
N GLY A 252 3.60 46.88 -24.88
CA GLY A 252 4.84 47.48 -24.36
C GLY A 252 5.36 48.68 -25.17
N ASN A 253 4.96 48.81 -26.44
CA ASN A 253 5.29 49.97 -27.27
C ASN A 253 4.20 51.08 -27.25
N TYR A 254 3.20 50.94 -26.38
CA TYR A 254 2.11 51.91 -26.22
C TYR A 254 2.30 52.84 -25.00
N GLN A 255 3.50 52.87 -24.41
CA GLN A 255 3.95 53.86 -23.42
C GLN A 255 4.99 54.79 -24.04
#